data_AF-A0A7L9BV59-F1
#
_entry.id   AF-A0A7L9BV59-F1
#
_cell.length_a   1.000
_cell.length_b   1.000
_cell.length_c   1.000
_cell.angle_alpha   90.00
_cell.angle_beta   90.00
_cell.angle_gamma   90.00
#
_symmetry.space_group_name_H-M   'P 1'
#
loop_
_entity.id
_entity.type
_entity.pdbx_description
1 polymer ?
#
loop_
_entity_poly.entity_id
_entity_poly.type
_entity_poly.pdbx_seq_one_letter_code
_entity_poly.pdbx_strand_id
1 'polypeptide(L)' 'MTPLRAEPLLAKLNELRHEAEGDETDLEWLALHHAFCFISYKMGEFQKYLEEVNQKRE' A
#
# COMPACT_ATOMS: atom_id res chain seq x y z
N MET A 1 -14.34 13.90 5.95
CA MET A 1 -13.17 13.37 5.22
C MET A 1 -13.61 12.23 4.33
N THR A 2 -12.98 12.02 3.17
CA THR A 2 -13.23 10.83 2.35
C THR A 2 -12.68 9.59 3.06
N PRO A 3 -13.47 8.51 3.22
CA PRO A 3 -13.00 7.27 3.83
C PRO A 3 -11.82 6.66 3.06
N LEU A 4 -10.83 6.14 3.79
CA LEU A 4 -9.73 5.37 3.20
C LEU A 4 -10.25 4.04 2.66
N ARG A 5 -9.78 3.62 1.49
CA ARG A 5 -10.07 2.33 0.86
C ARG A 5 -8.76 1.66 0.42
N ALA A 6 -8.71 0.34 0.50
CA ALA A 6 -7.51 -0.43 0.19
C ALA A 6 -7.05 -0.26 -1.26
N GLU A 7 -7.98 -0.39 -2.21
CA GLU A 7 -7.71 -0.31 -3.65
C GLU A 7 -6.99 0.98 -4.09
N PRO A 8 -7.49 2.20 -3.80
CA PRO A 8 -6.80 3.43 -4.21
C PRO A 8 -5.45 3.64 -3.51
N LEU A 9 -5.30 3.18 -2.26
CA LEU A 9 -4.01 3.26 -1.56
C LEU A 9 -2.99 2.28 -2.14
N LEU A 10 -3.42 1.07 -2.48
CA LEU A 10 -2.57 0.08 -3.11
C LEU A 10 -2.19 0.49 -4.54
N ALA A 11 -3.10 1.12 -5.28
CA ALA A 11 -2.82 1.71 -6.58
C ALA A 11 -1.72 2.77 -6.46
N LYS A 12 -1.81 3.68 -5.47
CA LYS A 12 -0.76 4.66 -5.24
C LYS A 12 0.58 4.04 -4.80
N LEU A 13 0.54 2.98 -4.00
CA LEU A 13 1.75 2.23 -3.66
C LEU A 13 2.42 1.61 -4.89
N ASN A 14 1.63 1.10 -5.85
CA ASN A 14 2.18 0.59 -7.11
C ASN A 14 2.83 1.69 -7.95
N GLU A 15 2.23 2.88 -8.01
CA GLU A 15 2.84 4.03 -8.69
C GLU A 15 4.20 4.37 -8.07
N LEU A 16 4.28 4.47 -6.73
CA LEU A 16 5.55 4.73 -6.02
C LEU A 16 6.60 3.65 -6.30
N ARG A 17 6.17 2.37 -6.34
CA ARG A 17 7.05 1.25 -6.69
C ARG A 17 7.63 1.40 -8.11
N HIS A 18 6.82 1.86 -9.07
CA HIS A 18 7.27 2.11 -10.44
C HIS A 18 8.16 3.34 -10.56
N GLU A 19 7.89 4.39 -9.78
CA GLU A 19 8.75 5.57 -9.71
C GLU A 19 10.15 5.24 -9.14
N ALA A 20 10.22 4.28 -8.22
CA ALA A 20 11.47 3.76 -7.67
C ALA A 20 12.06 2.59 -8.48
N GLU A 21 11.47 2.22 -9.63
CA GLU A 21 11.91 1.07 -10.42
C GLU A 21 13.29 1.31 -11.06
N GLY A 22 14.19 0.34 -10.92
CA GLY A 22 15.58 0.48 -11.33
C GLY A 22 16.45 -0.69 -10.91
N ASP A 23 17.45 -0.43 -10.07
CA ASP A 23 18.38 -1.43 -9.56
C ASP A 23 17.66 -2.41 -8.60
N GLU A 24 17.66 -3.71 -8.93
CA GLU A 24 17.04 -4.76 -8.11
C GLU A 24 17.73 -4.95 -6.74
N THR A 25 18.85 -4.28 -6.50
CA THR A 25 19.53 -4.21 -5.20
C THR A 25 19.21 -2.94 -4.41
N ASP A 26 18.48 -1.99 -5.00
CA ASP A 26 18.03 -0.77 -4.33
C ASP A 26 17.03 -1.12 -3.22
N LEU A 27 17.38 -0.74 -1.99
CA LEU A 27 16.55 -0.98 -0.82
C LEU A 27 15.21 -0.26 -0.89
N GLU A 28 15.12 0.90 -1.56
CA GLU A 28 13.86 1.62 -1.73
C GLU A 28 12.90 0.82 -2.62
N TRP A 29 13.37 0.37 -3.79
CA TRP A 29 12.58 -0.48 -4.68
C TRP A 29 12.20 -1.80 -4.00
N LEU A 30 13.15 -2.48 -3.35
CA LEU A 30 12.90 -3.74 -2.65
C LEU A 30 11.83 -3.60 -1.56
N ALA A 31 11.88 -2.52 -0.77
CA ALA A 31 10.89 -2.25 0.26
C ALA A 31 9.50 -2.02 -0.34
N LEU A 32 9.39 -1.19 -1.37
CA LEU A 32 8.12 -0.90 -2.05
C LEU A 32 7.57 -2.15 -2.77
N HIS A 33 8.44 -2.91 -3.42
CA HIS A 33 8.08 -4.15 -4.11
C HIS A 33 7.52 -5.18 -3.14
N HIS A 34 8.24 -5.50 -2.07
CA HIS A 34 7.78 -6.51 -1.12
C HIS A 34 6.59 -6.04 -0.29
N ALA A 35 6.50 -4.74 0.03
CA ALA A 35 5.30 -4.17 0.65
C ALA A 35 4.08 -4.30 -0.26
N PHE A 36 4.20 -3.94 -1.54
CA PHE A 36 3.13 -4.08 -2.52
C PHE A 36 2.67 -5.54 -2.66
N CYS A 37 3.61 -6.48 -2.82
CA CYS A 37 3.31 -7.91 -2.92
C CYS A 37 2.60 -8.44 -1.66
N PHE A 38 3.09 -8.09 -0.47
CA PHE A 38 2.51 -8.53 0.78
C PHE A 38 1.10 -7.95 1.01
N ILE A 39 0.93 -6.64 0.83
CA ILE A 39 -0.36 -5.97 1.03
C ILE A 39 -1.39 -6.45 0.01
N SER A 40 -1.00 -6.65 -1.25
CA SER A 40 -1.88 -7.21 -2.29
C SER A 40 -2.38 -8.60 -1.92
N TYR A 41 -1.53 -9.43 -1.31
CA TYR A 41 -1.92 -10.75 -0.80
C TYR A 41 -2.82 -10.65 0.45
N LYS A 42 -2.62 -9.62 1.27
CA LYS A 42 -3.34 -9.34 2.53
C LYS A 42 -4.39 -8.25 2.41
N MET A 43 -5.05 -8.16 1.24
CA MET A 43 -5.97 -7.08 0.91
C MET A 43 -7.14 -6.96 1.91
N GLY A 44 -7.68 -8.10 2.38
CA GLY A 44 -8.79 -8.13 3.33
C GLY A 44 -8.40 -7.58 4.70
N GLU A 45 -7.25 -8.00 5.23
CA GLU A 45 -6.70 -7.48 6.48
C GLU A 45 -6.34 -5.99 6.36
N PHE A 46 -5.83 -5.56 5.22
CA PHE A 46 -5.54 -4.15 4.96
C PHE A 46 -6.81 -3.29 4.93
N GLN A 47 -7.87 -3.74 4.24
CA GLN A 47 -9.16 -3.04 4.22
C GLN A 47 -9.77 -2.93 5.63
N LYS A 48 -9.71 -4.01 6.42
CA LYS A 48 -10.15 -3.99 7.83
C LYS A 48 -9.38 -2.96 8.67
N TYR A 49 -8.04 -2.92 8.53
CA TYR A 49 -7.23 -1.91 9.21
C TYR A 49 -7.67 -0.48 8.84
N LEU A 50 -7.95 -0.21 7.55
CA LEU A 50 -8.38 1.11 7.11
C LEU A 50 -9.77 1.50 7.64
N GLU A 51 -10.67 0.54 7.83
CA GLU A 51 -11.97 0.76 8.48
C GLU A 51 -11.79 1.18 9.94
N GLU A 52 -10.93 0.49 10.69
CA GLU A 52 -10.59 0.87 12.07
C GLU A 52 -9.94 2.27 12.12
N VAL A 53 -9.10 2.60 11.14
CA VAL A 53 -8.51 3.95 11.02
C VAL A 53 -9.56 5.00 10.70
N ASN A 54 -10.51 4.72 9.81
CA ASN A 54 -11.58 5.65 9.48
C ASN A 54 -12.44 5.97 10.72
N GLN A 55 -12.79 4.97 11.53
CA GLN A 55 -13.54 5.16 12.78
C GLN A 55 -12.80 6.05 13.80
N LYS A 56 -11.46 5.99 13.84
CA LYS A 56 -10.64 6.81 14.74
C LYS A 56 -10.41 8.24 14.23
N ARG A 57 -10.71 8.51 12.96
CA ARG A 57 -10.55 9.83 12.32
C ARG A 57 -11.83 10.67 12.38
N GLU A 58 -12.93 10.10 12.85
CA GLU A 58 -14.21 10.76 13.15
C GLU A 58 -14.20 11.35 14.57
#